data_AF-A0A4R8CII3-F1
#
_entry.id   AF-A0A4R8CII3-F1
#
_cell.length_a   1.000
_cell.length_b   1.000
_cell.length_c   1.000
_cell.angle_alpha   90.00
_cell.angle_beta   90.00
_cell.angle_gamma   90.00
#
_symmetry.space_group_name_H-M   'P 1'
#
loop_
_entity.id
_entity.type
_entity.pdbx_description
1 polymer ?
#
loop_
_entity_poly.entity_id
_entity_poly.type
_entity_poly.pdbx_seq_one_letter_code
_entity_poly.pdbx_strand_id
1 'polypeptide(L)'
;MILVTGGLGMIGAHTARALLDLGHEVVVTSHRRTDAPSFLDGKVVVEQLDVTDRDAFLALGERYDISDIVHLAGSIPSDDPIAYFRHDTAALFNALDAARAWDVRRFAVASSIGVYIGQDKSPWHEGMALPTADLPHLIIAFKKAVEPLTTHSLAGTGVQPIVLRIGSTWGPLMDPESIFSPIPPYVSAVLRGETPTPLPADAGGDWCYAPDMGRAIASLVSAGTLNHTAYNVSSGKPFVYGEAAGQLAVEPGGETSPHLDITRLTEETGFTPSFTFPEAVADYITWRTTNAR
;
A
#
# COMPACT_ATOMS: atom_id res chain seq x y z
N MET A 1 -16.54 10.30 -8.23
CA MET A 1 -15.17 9.90 -8.60
C MET A 1 -14.37 9.54 -7.35
N ILE A 2 -13.41 8.61 -7.42
CA ILE A 2 -12.57 8.23 -6.28
C ILE A 2 -11.21 8.94 -6.37
N LEU A 3 -10.79 9.60 -5.29
CA LEU A 3 -9.48 10.24 -5.17
C LEU A 3 -8.45 9.27 -4.60
N VAL A 4 -7.33 9.06 -5.29
CA VAL A 4 -6.18 8.31 -4.79
C VAL A 4 -4.97 9.23 -4.64
N THR A 5 -4.63 9.61 -3.42
CA THR A 5 -3.41 10.39 -3.17
C THR A 5 -2.19 9.48 -3.16
N GLY A 6 -1.05 9.97 -3.67
CA GLY A 6 0.09 9.10 -3.95
C GLY A 6 -0.21 8.10 -5.07
N GLY A 7 -1.18 8.41 -5.94
CA GLY A 7 -1.76 7.50 -6.92
C GLY A 7 -0.83 7.12 -8.08
N LEU A 8 0.37 7.71 -8.16
CA LEU A 8 1.42 7.32 -9.10
C LEU A 8 2.57 6.53 -8.45
N GLY A 9 2.51 6.30 -7.13
CA GLY A 9 3.41 5.34 -6.47
C GLY A 9 2.93 3.90 -6.69
N MET A 10 3.74 2.90 -6.31
CA MET A 10 3.43 1.47 -6.50
C MET A 10 2.01 1.09 -6.05
N ILE A 11 1.71 1.26 -4.75
CA ILE A 11 0.41 0.87 -4.21
C ILE A 11 -0.71 1.70 -4.84
N GLY A 12 -0.51 3.03 -4.93
CA GLY A 12 -1.52 3.95 -5.45
C GLY A 12 -1.90 3.68 -6.91
N ALA A 13 -0.92 3.42 -7.77
CA ALA A 13 -1.17 3.17 -9.18
C ALA A 13 -1.88 1.83 -9.41
N HIS A 14 -1.51 0.78 -8.67
CA HIS A 14 -2.20 -0.49 -8.74
C HIS A 14 -3.60 -0.43 -8.13
N THR A 15 -3.82 0.36 -7.08
CA THR A 15 -5.17 0.65 -6.55
C THR A 15 -6.01 1.40 -7.58
N ALA A 16 -5.47 2.45 -8.21
CA ALA A 16 -6.17 3.19 -9.26
C ALA A 16 -6.55 2.29 -10.43
N ARG A 17 -5.64 1.41 -10.88
CA ARG A 17 -5.93 0.41 -11.92
C ARG A 17 -7.09 -0.50 -11.50
N ALA A 18 -7.03 -1.05 -10.29
CA ALA A 18 -8.06 -1.97 -9.81
C ALA A 18 -9.42 -1.27 -9.62
N LEU A 19 -9.45 0.01 -9.22
CA LEU A 19 -10.69 0.79 -9.15
C LEU A 19 -11.30 1.02 -10.54
N LEU A 20 -10.47 1.32 -11.55
CA LEU A 20 -10.92 1.41 -12.95
C LEU A 20 -11.50 0.08 -13.44
N ASP A 21 -10.85 -1.05 -13.13
CA ASP A 21 -11.32 -2.39 -13.50
C ASP A 21 -12.68 -2.72 -12.86
N LEU A 22 -13.00 -2.11 -11.71
CA LEU A 22 -14.30 -2.19 -11.03
C LEU A 22 -15.33 -1.17 -11.57
N GLY A 23 -14.97 -0.35 -12.56
CA GLY A 23 -15.86 0.61 -13.22
C GLY A 23 -15.94 1.98 -12.54
N HIS A 24 -15.04 2.29 -11.61
CA HIS A 24 -14.98 3.61 -10.98
C HIS A 24 -14.21 4.61 -11.84
N GLU A 25 -14.64 5.87 -11.83
CA GLU A 25 -13.81 6.98 -12.27
C GLU A 25 -12.78 7.31 -11.18
N VAL A 26 -11.54 7.61 -11.58
CA VAL A 26 -10.42 7.82 -10.66
C VAL A 26 -9.66 9.10 -11.00
N VAL A 27 -9.41 9.91 -9.97
CA VAL A 27 -8.39 10.95 -9.98
C VAL A 27 -7.24 10.54 -9.09
N VAL A 28 -6.02 10.60 -9.62
CA VAL A 28 -4.79 10.32 -8.88
C VAL A 28 -4.06 11.62 -8.63
N THR A 29 -3.47 11.77 -7.45
CA THR A 29 -2.58 12.89 -7.16
C THR A 29 -1.15 12.46 -6.93
N SER A 30 -0.23 13.34 -7.34
CA SER A 30 1.21 13.19 -7.12
C SER A 30 1.87 14.56 -7.08
N HIS A 31 2.85 14.74 -6.20
CA HIS A 31 3.53 16.04 -6.05
C HIS A 31 4.52 16.28 -7.19
N ARG A 32 5.38 15.30 -7.50
CA ARG A 32 6.54 15.51 -8.39
C ARG A 32 6.39 14.93 -9.78
N ARG A 33 5.70 13.79 -9.91
CA ARG A 33 5.53 13.08 -11.18
C ARG A 33 4.10 13.27 -11.66
N THR A 34 3.92 13.55 -12.94
CA THR A 34 2.58 13.63 -13.56
C THR A 34 2.41 12.64 -14.70
N ASP A 35 3.51 12.00 -15.13
CA ASP A 35 3.44 10.93 -16.13
C ASP A 35 2.87 9.67 -15.48
N ALA A 36 1.70 9.26 -15.95
CA ALA A 36 1.06 8.04 -15.49
C ALA A 36 1.80 6.81 -16.04
N PRO A 37 1.91 5.71 -15.26
CA PRO A 37 2.33 4.42 -15.78
C PRO A 37 1.47 4.03 -17.00
N SER A 38 2.06 3.32 -17.97
CA SER A 38 1.39 2.96 -19.23
C SER A 38 0.04 2.24 -19.06
N PHE A 39 -0.15 1.52 -17.95
CA PHE A 39 -1.43 0.86 -17.66
C PHE A 39 -2.54 1.82 -17.18
N LEU A 40 -2.19 3.04 -16.75
CA LEU A 40 -3.11 4.13 -16.36
C LEU A 40 -3.19 5.26 -17.38
N ASP A 41 -2.24 5.36 -18.31
CA ASP A 41 -2.18 6.46 -19.27
C ASP A 41 -3.48 6.60 -20.08
N GLY A 42 -4.01 7.83 -20.11
CA GLY A 42 -5.31 8.17 -20.72
C GLY A 42 -6.54 7.57 -20.02
N LYS A 43 -6.40 6.86 -18.89
CA LYS A 43 -7.50 6.21 -18.16
C LYS A 43 -7.85 6.86 -16.82
N VAL A 44 -6.94 7.66 -16.27
CA VAL A 44 -7.14 8.41 -15.02
C VAL A 44 -6.93 9.90 -15.25
N VAL A 45 -7.54 10.71 -14.40
CA VAL A 45 -7.15 12.13 -14.27
C VAL A 45 -5.93 12.21 -13.35
N VAL A 46 -4.87 12.91 -13.77
CA VAL A 46 -3.69 13.15 -12.95
C VAL A 46 -3.66 14.61 -12.51
N GLU A 47 -3.65 14.83 -11.20
CA GLU A 47 -3.56 16.15 -10.59
C GLU A 47 -2.23 16.30 -9.87
N GLN A 48 -1.51 17.38 -10.17
CA GLN A 48 -0.32 17.73 -9.42
C GLN A 48 -0.74 18.34 -8.07
N LEU A 49 -0.34 17.70 -6.97
CA LEU A 49 -0.69 18.16 -5.63
C LEU A 49 0.42 17.85 -4.63
N ASP A 50 0.87 18.88 -3.92
CA ASP A 50 1.48 18.71 -2.61
C ASP A 50 0.37 18.51 -1.58
N VAL A 51 0.29 17.33 -0.97
CA VAL A 51 -0.75 17.01 0.01
C VAL A 51 -0.66 17.84 1.30
N THR A 52 0.46 18.53 1.53
CA THR A 52 0.61 19.49 2.63
C THR A 52 0.05 20.88 2.31
N ASP A 53 -0.21 21.18 1.03
CA ASP A 53 -0.94 22.38 0.61
C ASP A 53 -2.45 22.15 0.77
N ARG A 54 -2.99 22.69 1.87
CA ARG A 54 -4.40 22.53 2.23
C ARG A 54 -5.34 23.13 1.19
N ASP A 55 -5.03 24.30 0.68
CA ASP A 55 -5.93 25.04 -0.21
C ASP A 55 -5.97 24.38 -1.58
N ALA A 56 -4.81 23.96 -2.11
CA ALA A 56 -4.73 23.18 -3.34
C ALA A 56 -5.45 21.82 -3.22
N PHE A 57 -5.35 21.16 -2.05
CA PHE A 57 -6.07 19.91 -1.79
C PHE A 57 -7.58 20.15 -1.84
N LEU A 58 -8.09 21.12 -1.08
CA LEU A 58 -9.52 21.40 -1.01
C LEU A 58 -10.12 21.85 -2.35
N ALA A 59 -9.35 22.59 -3.16
CA ALA A 59 -9.76 23.01 -4.51
C ALA A 59 -10.02 21.83 -5.47
N LEU A 60 -9.58 20.60 -5.15
CA LEU A 60 -9.99 19.41 -5.92
C LEU A 60 -11.49 19.17 -5.86
N GLY A 61 -12.13 19.37 -4.71
CA GLY A 61 -13.58 19.15 -4.56
C GLY A 61 -14.43 20.17 -5.31
N GLU A 62 -13.86 21.32 -5.71
CA GLU A 62 -14.53 22.30 -6.57
C GLU A 62 -14.52 21.86 -8.04
N ARG A 63 -13.52 21.07 -8.44
CA ARG A 63 -13.33 20.59 -9.81
C ARG A 63 -13.95 19.22 -10.05
N TYR A 64 -14.08 18.43 -8.98
CA TYR A 64 -14.40 17.02 -9.04
C TYR A 64 -15.39 16.64 -7.95
N ASP A 65 -16.42 15.88 -8.33
CA ASP A 65 -17.34 15.28 -7.37
C ASP A 65 -16.71 14.02 -6.75
N ILE A 66 -15.99 14.21 -5.64
CA ILE A 66 -15.24 13.15 -4.95
C ILE A 66 -16.16 12.40 -3.99
N SER A 67 -16.38 11.11 -4.25
CA SER A 67 -17.24 10.26 -3.42
C SER A 67 -16.47 9.51 -2.33
N ASP A 68 -15.19 9.22 -2.56
CA ASP A 68 -14.35 8.44 -1.66
C ASP A 68 -12.89 8.88 -1.80
N ILE A 69 -12.13 8.79 -0.71
CA ILE A 69 -10.70 9.11 -0.69
C ILE A 69 -9.91 7.88 -0.28
N VAL A 70 -8.83 7.60 -1.01
CA VAL A 70 -7.81 6.59 -0.70
C VAL A 70 -6.48 7.32 -0.47
N HIS A 71 -6.14 7.53 0.80
CA HIS A 71 -4.97 8.28 1.22
C HIS A 71 -3.74 7.38 1.35
N LEU A 72 -2.96 7.28 0.27
CA LEU A 72 -1.72 6.49 0.19
C LEU A 72 -0.47 7.36 0.04
N ALA A 73 -0.62 8.68 -0.04
CA ALA A 73 0.50 9.60 0.01
C ALA A 73 1.25 9.44 1.35
N GLY A 74 2.57 9.44 1.28
CA GLY A 74 3.46 9.38 2.42
C GLY A 74 4.87 9.76 1.99
N SER A 75 5.69 10.21 2.94
CA SER A 75 7.09 10.54 2.66
C SER A 75 8.05 9.45 3.17
N ILE A 76 9.23 9.40 2.57
CA ILE A 76 10.36 8.67 3.14
C ILE A 76 10.96 9.58 4.22
N PRO A 77 11.15 9.10 5.47
CA PRO A 77 11.67 9.94 6.54
C PRO A 77 13.03 10.55 6.18
N SER A 78 13.16 11.85 6.47
CA SER A 78 14.44 12.56 6.47
C SER A 78 15.23 12.30 7.76
N ASP A 79 16.49 12.75 7.79
CA ASP A 79 17.32 12.75 9.01
C ASP A 79 16.74 13.61 10.15
N ASP A 80 15.82 14.54 9.84
CA ASP A 80 15.02 15.28 10.84
C ASP A 80 13.66 14.57 11.08
N PRO A 81 13.47 13.90 12.24
CA PRO A 81 12.22 13.23 12.55
C PRO A 81 11.04 14.18 12.75
N ILE A 82 11.28 15.40 13.24
CA ILE A 82 10.21 16.37 13.50
C ILE A 82 9.68 16.93 12.19
N ALA A 83 10.56 17.19 11.22
CA ALA A 83 10.15 17.56 9.88
C ALA A 83 9.28 16.47 9.22
N TYR A 84 9.70 15.20 9.34
CA TYR A 84 8.92 14.05 8.86
C TYR A 84 7.52 14.01 9.48
N PHE A 85 7.41 14.04 10.80
CA PHE A 85 6.11 13.99 11.47
C PHE A 85 5.23 15.20 11.16
N ARG A 86 5.79 16.41 11.06
CA ARG A 86 5.02 17.61 10.68
C ARG A 86 4.44 17.46 9.28
N HIS A 87 5.26 17.04 8.31
CA HIS A 87 4.84 16.85 6.93
C HIS A 87 3.71 15.81 6.83
N ASP A 88 3.94 14.59 7.31
CA ASP A 88 2.98 13.50 7.15
C ASP A 88 1.70 13.72 7.99
N THR A 89 1.80 14.39 9.15
CA THR A 89 0.61 14.78 9.92
C THR A 89 -0.21 15.86 9.21
N ALA A 90 0.45 16.86 8.61
CA ALA A 90 -0.25 17.88 7.83
C ALA A 90 -0.97 17.27 6.61
N ALA A 91 -0.30 16.36 5.90
CA ALA A 91 -0.89 15.61 4.80
C ALA A 91 -2.14 14.81 5.22
N LEU A 92 -2.06 14.08 6.35
CA LEU A 92 -3.19 13.35 6.91
C LEU A 92 -4.34 14.29 7.27
N PHE A 93 -4.05 15.39 7.96
CA PHE A 93 -5.08 16.33 8.42
C PHE A 93 -5.77 17.04 7.25
N ASN A 94 -5.03 17.43 6.21
CA ASN A 94 -5.63 18.00 5.01
C ASN A 94 -6.56 17.00 4.31
N ALA A 95 -6.16 15.73 4.23
CA ALA A 95 -7.00 14.69 3.63
C ALA A 95 -8.27 14.41 4.46
N LEU A 96 -8.18 14.46 5.80
CA LEU A 96 -9.32 14.34 6.71
C LEU A 96 -10.25 15.55 6.64
N ASP A 97 -9.68 16.77 6.58
CA ASP A 97 -10.43 18.01 6.37
C ASP A 97 -11.22 17.94 5.06
N ALA A 98 -10.58 17.48 3.97
CA ALA A 98 -11.21 17.29 2.68
C ALA A 98 -12.34 16.25 2.74
N ALA A 99 -12.09 15.09 3.38
CA ALA A 99 -13.11 14.06 3.56
C ALA A 99 -14.37 14.60 4.24
N ARG A 100 -14.21 15.44 5.27
CA ARG A 100 -15.31 16.07 6.00
C ARG A 100 -15.98 17.18 5.19
N ALA A 101 -15.20 18.01 4.51
CA ALA A 101 -15.69 19.14 3.74
C ALA A 101 -16.51 18.69 2.51
N TRP A 102 -16.11 17.58 1.89
CA TRP A 102 -16.77 17.01 0.71
C TRP A 102 -17.83 15.97 1.05
N ASP A 103 -18.06 15.68 2.34
CA ASP A 103 -19.00 14.67 2.82
C ASP A 103 -18.84 13.31 2.10
N VAL A 104 -17.58 12.86 1.98
CA VAL A 104 -17.27 11.64 1.24
C VAL A 104 -17.87 10.43 1.94
N ARG A 105 -18.25 9.41 1.19
CA ARG A 105 -18.78 8.16 1.74
C ARG A 105 -17.72 7.44 2.57
N ARG A 106 -16.49 7.33 2.04
CA ARG A 106 -15.39 6.59 2.69
C ARG A 106 -14.07 7.33 2.64
N PHE A 107 -13.29 7.12 3.70
CA PHE A 107 -11.90 7.55 3.80
C PHE A 107 -11.02 6.36 4.14
N ALA A 108 -10.33 5.82 3.13
CA ALA A 108 -9.33 4.79 3.30
C ALA A 108 -7.95 5.40 3.53
N VAL A 109 -7.20 4.89 4.51
CA VAL A 109 -5.89 5.42 4.88
C VAL A 109 -4.87 4.31 5.07
N ALA A 110 -3.67 4.50 4.54
CA ALA A 110 -2.57 3.57 4.75
C ALA A 110 -2.11 3.59 6.22
N SER A 111 -2.35 2.49 6.94
CA SER A 111 -1.59 2.02 8.09
C SER A 111 -0.52 1.01 7.60
N SER A 112 0.06 0.20 8.48
CA SER A 112 1.12 -0.76 8.13
C SER A 112 1.12 -1.96 9.06
N ILE A 113 1.55 -3.12 8.56
CA ILE A 113 1.91 -4.30 9.35
C ILE A 113 2.85 -3.98 10.53
N GLY A 114 3.66 -2.92 10.42
CA GLY A 114 4.52 -2.45 11.50
C GLY A 114 3.77 -2.15 12.81
N VAL A 115 2.45 -1.92 12.77
CA VAL A 115 1.66 -1.72 13.99
C VAL A 115 1.67 -2.93 14.93
N TYR A 116 1.92 -4.12 14.40
CA TYR A 116 2.01 -5.36 15.18
C TYR A 116 3.41 -5.67 15.72
N ILE A 117 4.44 -4.88 15.40
CA ILE A 117 5.79 -5.13 15.94
C ILE A 117 5.75 -5.20 17.47
N GLY A 118 6.34 -6.28 18.00
CA GLY A 118 6.29 -6.66 19.41
C GLY A 118 5.33 -7.81 19.71
N GLN A 119 4.53 -8.25 18.73
CA GLN A 119 3.72 -9.46 18.86
C GLN A 119 4.56 -10.72 18.71
N ASP A 120 4.27 -11.73 19.54
CA ASP A 120 4.98 -13.02 19.60
C ASP A 120 4.27 -14.14 18.83
N LYS A 121 2.97 -13.98 18.53
CA LYS A 121 2.13 -14.99 17.90
C LYS A 121 1.67 -14.56 16.51
N SER A 122 2.01 -15.37 15.51
CA SER A 122 1.51 -15.29 14.13
C SER A 122 0.42 -16.36 13.92
N PRO A 123 -0.63 -16.14 13.09
CA PRO A 123 -0.86 -14.93 12.29
C PRO A 123 -1.29 -13.71 13.10
N TRP A 124 -0.92 -12.52 12.62
CA TRP A 124 -1.38 -11.26 13.19
C TRP A 124 -2.74 -10.86 12.63
N HIS A 125 -3.70 -10.56 13.50
CA HIS A 125 -5.07 -10.24 13.13
C HIS A 125 -5.52 -8.91 13.76
N GLU A 126 -6.57 -8.29 13.20
CA GLU A 126 -6.94 -6.90 13.52
C GLU A 126 -7.54 -6.72 14.92
N GLY A 127 -7.93 -7.83 15.57
CA GLY A 127 -8.41 -7.86 16.95
C GLY A 127 -7.30 -7.88 18.01
N MET A 128 -6.03 -8.02 17.62
CA MET A 128 -4.92 -7.98 18.56
C MET A 128 -4.70 -6.57 19.10
N ALA A 129 -4.34 -6.47 20.38
CA ALA A 129 -3.86 -5.22 20.95
C ALA A 129 -2.56 -4.79 20.24
N LEU A 130 -2.38 -3.50 19.98
CA LEU A 130 -1.15 -3.00 19.40
C LEU A 130 -0.05 -2.92 20.47
N PRO A 131 1.13 -3.56 20.29
CA PRO A 131 2.16 -3.57 21.31
C PRO A 131 2.76 -2.18 21.56
N THR A 132 3.27 -1.96 22.78
CA THR A 132 4.06 -0.79 23.17
C THR A 132 5.57 -1.02 23.00
N ALA A 133 5.96 -1.95 22.12
CA ALA A 133 7.36 -2.30 21.88
C ALA A 133 8.14 -1.14 21.25
N ASP A 134 9.46 -1.16 21.41
CA ASP A 134 10.37 -0.24 20.75
C ASP A 134 10.18 -0.32 19.23
N LEU A 135 9.98 0.84 18.61
CA LEU A 135 9.68 0.93 17.19
C LEU A 135 10.98 1.20 16.41
N PRO A 136 11.35 0.33 15.45
CA PRO A 136 12.64 0.44 14.75
C PRO A 136 12.67 1.56 13.70
N HIS A 137 11.53 2.17 13.37
CA HIS A 137 11.43 3.13 12.25
C HIS A 137 10.33 4.18 12.45
N LEU A 138 10.60 5.43 12.02
CA LEU A 138 9.67 6.58 12.16
C LEU A 138 8.32 6.35 11.47
N ILE A 139 8.32 5.67 10.32
CA ILE A 139 7.09 5.29 9.60
C ILE A 139 6.16 4.49 10.53
N ILE A 140 6.70 3.59 11.34
CA ILE A 140 5.87 2.71 12.17
C ILE A 140 5.21 3.51 13.30
N ALA A 141 5.96 4.42 13.91
CA ALA A 141 5.40 5.35 14.90
C ALA A 141 4.27 6.19 14.30
N PHE A 142 4.49 6.75 13.11
CA PHE A 142 3.45 7.52 12.42
C PHE A 142 2.23 6.67 12.06
N LYS A 143 2.42 5.49 11.47
CA LYS A 143 1.31 4.60 11.07
C LYS A 143 0.50 4.10 12.26
N LYS A 144 1.11 3.87 13.43
CA LYS A 144 0.38 3.63 14.68
C LYS A 144 -0.47 4.83 15.11
N ALA A 145 0.02 6.06 14.94
CA ALA A 145 -0.72 7.29 15.27
C ALA A 145 -1.86 7.60 14.27
N VAL A 146 -1.70 7.24 12.99
CA VAL A 146 -2.70 7.45 11.93
C VAL A 146 -4.03 6.78 12.26
N GLU A 147 -4.04 5.58 12.86
CA GLU A 147 -5.29 4.84 13.14
C GLU A 147 -6.22 5.60 14.12
N PRO A 148 -5.80 5.97 15.35
CA PRO A 148 -6.64 6.74 16.26
C PRO A 148 -6.93 8.15 15.73
N LEU A 149 -5.97 8.82 15.08
CA LEU A 149 -6.20 10.16 14.51
C LEU A 149 -7.31 10.15 13.47
N THR A 150 -7.30 9.17 12.57
CA THR A 150 -8.34 9.02 11.54
C THR A 150 -9.70 8.71 12.14
N THR A 151 -9.77 7.69 13.00
CA THR A 151 -11.05 7.22 13.56
C THR A 151 -11.74 8.26 14.43
N HIS A 152 -10.99 9.00 15.25
CA HIS A 152 -11.56 10.07 16.07
C HIS A 152 -11.90 11.33 15.25
N SER A 153 -11.15 11.64 14.21
CA SER A 153 -11.41 12.81 13.36
C SER A 153 -12.67 12.66 12.50
N LEU A 154 -13.07 11.42 12.19
CA LEU A 154 -14.27 11.12 11.40
C LEU A 154 -15.47 10.68 12.26
N ALA A 155 -15.29 10.53 13.57
CA ALA A 155 -16.36 10.15 14.47
C ALA A 155 -17.54 11.13 14.39
N GLY A 156 -18.75 10.59 14.15
CA GLY A 156 -19.98 11.38 14.05
C GLY A 156 -20.15 12.19 12.76
N THR A 157 -19.21 12.09 11.81
CA THR A 157 -19.29 12.82 10.53
C THR A 157 -20.15 12.12 9.49
N GLY A 158 -20.39 10.82 9.63
CA GLY A 158 -21.04 9.98 8.60
C GLY A 158 -20.04 9.33 7.62
N VAL A 159 -18.82 9.87 7.51
CA VAL A 159 -17.73 9.30 6.71
C VAL A 159 -17.26 7.98 7.32
N GLN A 160 -17.24 6.89 6.54
CA GLN A 160 -16.75 5.58 7.00
C GLN A 160 -15.21 5.48 6.86
N PRO A 161 -14.44 5.37 7.97
CA PRO A 161 -13.00 5.14 7.89
C PRO A 161 -12.68 3.69 7.49
N ILE A 162 -11.65 3.52 6.65
CA ILE A 162 -11.01 2.23 6.34
C ILE A 162 -9.52 2.35 6.66
N VAL A 163 -9.08 1.77 7.77
CA VAL A 163 -7.67 1.67 8.18
C VAL A 163 -7.05 0.45 7.51
N LEU A 164 -6.15 0.70 6.56
CA LEU A 164 -5.48 -0.33 5.76
C LEU A 164 -4.16 -0.72 6.44
N ARG A 165 -4.13 -1.79 7.24
CA ARG A 165 -2.89 -2.36 7.80
C ARG A 165 -2.17 -3.14 6.70
N ILE A 166 -1.47 -2.40 5.85
CA ILE A 166 -0.80 -2.90 4.66
C ILE A 166 0.39 -3.79 5.05
N GLY A 167 0.37 -5.04 4.57
CA GLY A 167 1.45 -6.01 4.67
C GLY A 167 2.70 -5.62 3.89
N SER A 168 3.73 -6.46 3.97
CA SER A 168 4.89 -6.33 3.10
C SER A 168 4.44 -6.43 1.64
N THR A 169 4.98 -5.58 0.76
CA THR A 169 4.55 -5.52 -0.63
C THR A 169 5.72 -5.25 -1.56
N TRP A 170 5.62 -5.74 -2.79
CA TRP A 170 6.65 -5.61 -3.80
C TRP A 170 6.04 -5.77 -5.21
N GLY A 171 6.76 -5.33 -6.24
CA GLY A 171 6.37 -5.53 -7.63
C GLY A 171 6.62 -4.32 -8.52
N PRO A 172 5.89 -4.21 -9.65
CA PRO A 172 6.00 -3.09 -10.58
C PRO A 172 5.92 -1.74 -9.88
N LEU A 173 6.72 -0.77 -10.33
CA LEU A 173 6.86 0.58 -9.75
C LEU A 173 7.52 0.65 -8.35
N MET A 174 7.89 -0.48 -7.73
CA MET A 174 8.83 -0.44 -6.61
C MET A 174 10.20 0.04 -7.10
N ASP A 175 10.91 0.79 -6.27
CA ASP A 175 12.30 1.14 -6.55
C ASP A 175 13.10 -0.16 -6.80
N PRO A 176 13.74 -0.32 -7.96
CA PRO A 176 14.50 -1.52 -8.31
C PRO A 176 15.67 -1.79 -7.36
N GLU A 177 16.10 -0.80 -6.57
CA GLU A 177 17.17 -0.92 -5.57
C GLU A 177 16.63 -0.78 -4.14
N SER A 178 15.31 -0.97 -3.95
CA SER A 178 14.68 -0.86 -2.64
C SER A 178 15.24 -1.85 -1.63
N ILE A 179 15.54 -1.35 -0.43
CA ILE A 179 15.99 -2.18 0.71
C ILE A 179 14.85 -2.95 1.39
N PHE A 180 13.59 -2.66 1.06
CA PHE A 180 12.43 -3.26 1.72
C PHE A 180 12.07 -4.64 1.17
N SER A 181 12.61 -5.02 0.01
CA SER A 181 12.44 -6.34 -0.59
C SER A 181 13.70 -6.73 -1.36
N PRO A 182 14.23 -7.96 -1.20
CA PRO A 182 15.34 -8.45 -1.98
C PRO A 182 14.96 -8.81 -3.43
N ILE A 183 13.67 -8.95 -3.77
CA ILE A 183 13.26 -9.41 -5.11
C ILE A 183 13.54 -8.37 -6.21
N PRO A 184 13.13 -7.09 -6.07
CA PRO A 184 13.49 -6.05 -7.03
C PRO A 184 15.00 -5.92 -7.32
N PRO A 185 15.89 -5.76 -6.31
CA PRO A 185 17.33 -5.63 -6.55
C PRO A 185 17.94 -6.91 -7.11
N TYR A 186 17.46 -8.09 -6.71
CA TYR A 186 17.90 -9.35 -7.29
C TYR A 186 17.62 -9.40 -8.79
N VAL A 187 16.39 -9.13 -9.20
CA VAL A 187 16.00 -9.11 -10.62
C VAL A 187 16.76 -8.03 -11.39
N SER A 188 16.98 -6.85 -10.78
CA SER A 188 17.80 -5.79 -11.36
C SER A 188 19.22 -6.27 -11.69
N ALA A 189 19.88 -6.94 -10.74
CA ALA A 189 21.23 -7.46 -10.92
C ALA A 189 21.28 -8.49 -12.07
N VAL A 190 20.34 -9.45 -12.10
CA VAL A 190 20.26 -10.44 -13.18
C VAL A 190 20.10 -9.77 -14.54
N LEU A 191 19.23 -8.77 -14.66
CA LEU A 191 19.00 -8.04 -15.92
C LEU A 191 20.20 -7.19 -16.36
N ARG A 192 21.08 -6.80 -15.43
CA ARG A 192 22.37 -6.16 -15.74
C ARG A 192 23.46 -7.16 -16.14
N GLY A 193 23.16 -8.46 -16.15
CA GLY A 193 24.14 -9.52 -16.40
C GLY A 193 25.06 -9.81 -15.20
N GLU A 194 24.69 -9.32 -14.02
CA GLU A 194 25.38 -9.60 -12.76
C GLU A 194 24.92 -10.94 -12.19
N THR A 195 25.73 -11.54 -11.31
CA THR A 195 25.35 -12.72 -10.52
C THR A 195 25.05 -12.28 -9.09
N PRO A 196 23.78 -12.01 -8.72
CA PRO A 196 23.44 -11.65 -7.35
C PRO A 196 23.66 -12.84 -6.39
N THR A 197 23.85 -12.52 -5.11
CA THR A 197 23.89 -13.52 -4.04
C THR A 197 22.59 -14.33 -4.04
N PRO A 198 22.65 -15.68 -3.97
CA PRO A 198 21.46 -16.51 -3.83
C PRO A 198 20.61 -16.11 -2.62
N LEU A 199 19.30 -16.24 -2.74
CA LEU A 199 18.38 -15.99 -1.63
C LEU A 199 18.26 -17.24 -0.74
N PRO A 200 18.10 -17.10 0.59
CA PRO A 200 17.90 -18.27 1.46
C PRO A 200 16.55 -18.95 1.15
N ALA A 201 16.56 -20.22 0.76
CA ALA A 201 15.40 -20.93 0.21
C ALA A 201 14.21 -21.02 1.16
N ASP A 202 14.47 -21.07 2.47
CA ASP A 202 13.45 -21.18 3.54
C ASP A 202 13.04 -19.80 4.10
N ALA A 203 13.70 -18.73 3.65
CA ALA A 203 13.29 -17.37 3.96
C ALA A 203 12.09 -16.93 3.11
N GLY A 204 11.27 -16.06 3.69
CA GLY A 204 10.10 -15.51 3.02
C GLY A 204 9.13 -14.89 4.02
N GLY A 205 7.84 -14.94 3.71
CA GLY A 205 6.78 -14.38 4.52
C GLY A 205 5.52 -14.08 3.72
N ASP A 206 4.59 -13.38 4.34
CA ASP A 206 3.38 -12.89 3.68
C ASP A 206 3.64 -11.54 3.01
N TRP A 207 4.06 -11.61 1.74
CA TRP A 207 4.30 -10.43 0.93
C TRP A 207 3.32 -10.38 -0.23
N CYS A 208 2.58 -9.29 -0.32
CA CYS A 208 1.55 -9.10 -1.32
C CYS A 208 2.12 -8.45 -2.59
N TYR A 209 1.95 -9.13 -3.72
CA TYR A 209 2.35 -8.58 -5.02
C TYR A 209 1.52 -7.32 -5.34
N ALA A 210 2.16 -6.28 -5.87
CA ALA A 210 1.55 -4.94 -5.99
C ALA A 210 0.20 -4.92 -6.76
N PRO A 211 0.01 -5.68 -7.85
CA PRO A 211 -1.31 -5.91 -8.45
C PRO A 211 -2.39 -6.41 -7.49
N ASP A 212 -2.07 -7.39 -6.64
CA ASP A 212 -3.01 -7.95 -5.67
C ASP A 212 -3.27 -6.98 -4.51
N MET A 213 -2.24 -6.25 -4.08
CA MET A 213 -2.38 -5.17 -3.09
C MET A 213 -3.37 -4.10 -3.57
N GLY A 214 -3.24 -3.68 -4.84
CA GLY A 214 -4.19 -2.73 -5.45
C GLY A 214 -5.62 -3.27 -5.48
N ARG A 215 -5.80 -4.54 -5.86
CA ARG A 215 -7.11 -5.23 -5.87
C ARG A 215 -7.73 -5.31 -4.48
N ALA A 216 -6.94 -5.60 -3.45
CA ALA A 216 -7.40 -5.69 -2.07
C ALA A 216 -7.90 -4.34 -1.53
N ILE A 217 -7.15 -3.26 -1.81
CA ILE A 217 -7.57 -1.90 -1.40
C ILE A 217 -8.81 -1.48 -2.17
N ALA A 218 -8.83 -1.69 -3.49
CA ALA A 218 -9.97 -1.35 -4.33
C ALA A 218 -11.25 -2.11 -3.92
N SER A 219 -11.15 -3.39 -3.55
CA SER A 219 -12.31 -4.18 -3.11
C SER A 219 -12.93 -3.65 -1.81
N LEU A 220 -12.10 -3.23 -0.84
CA LEU A 220 -12.59 -2.60 0.40
C LEU A 220 -13.29 -1.27 0.11
N VAL A 221 -12.68 -0.41 -0.71
CA VAL A 221 -13.27 0.90 -1.06
C VAL A 221 -14.58 0.71 -1.82
N SER A 222 -14.68 -0.30 -2.68
CA SER A 222 -15.85 -0.56 -3.54
C SER A 222 -16.94 -1.40 -2.87
N ALA A 223 -16.68 -1.98 -1.69
CA ALA A 223 -17.63 -2.85 -1.00
C ALA A 223 -18.98 -2.17 -0.72
N GLY A 224 -20.09 -2.92 -0.73
CA GLY A 224 -21.40 -2.37 -0.37
C GLY A 224 -21.44 -1.93 1.09
N THR A 225 -21.11 -2.85 1.99
CA THR A 225 -21.08 -2.65 3.44
C THR A 225 -19.76 -3.17 3.98
N LEU A 226 -19.22 -2.49 5.00
CA LEU A 226 -18.06 -2.89 5.77
C LEU A 226 -18.44 -2.87 7.26
N ASN A 227 -18.17 -3.94 8.00
CA ASN A 227 -18.51 -4.08 9.42
C ASN A 227 -17.34 -3.76 10.34
N HIS A 228 -16.16 -3.50 9.78
CA HIS A 228 -14.96 -3.21 10.52
C HIS A 228 -14.34 -1.88 10.08
N THR A 229 -13.52 -1.31 10.96
CA THR A 229 -12.76 -0.11 10.66
C THR A 229 -11.36 -0.43 10.14
N ALA A 230 -10.74 -1.52 10.63
CA ALA A 230 -9.38 -1.89 10.30
C ALA A 230 -9.34 -3.25 9.62
N TYR A 231 -8.53 -3.32 8.57
CA TYR A 231 -8.31 -4.49 7.73
C TYR A 231 -6.82 -4.71 7.52
N ASN A 232 -6.37 -5.93 7.73
CA ASN A 232 -5.11 -6.42 7.22
C ASN A 232 -5.21 -6.55 5.70
N VAL A 233 -4.25 -5.97 4.99
CA VAL A 233 -4.22 -5.97 3.53
C VAL A 233 -2.91 -6.60 3.09
N SER A 234 -2.94 -7.89 2.76
CA SER A 234 -1.77 -8.64 2.27
C SER A 234 -2.22 -9.85 1.44
N SER A 235 -1.32 -10.78 1.11
CA SER A 235 -1.71 -12.05 0.47
C SER A 235 -2.38 -13.00 1.47
N GLY A 236 -2.02 -12.91 2.75
CA GLY A 236 -2.47 -13.83 3.81
C GLY A 236 -1.97 -15.27 3.63
N LYS A 237 -1.07 -15.47 2.65
CA LYS A 237 -0.49 -16.76 2.29
C LYS A 237 1.02 -16.57 2.23
N PRO A 238 1.74 -16.93 3.31
CA PRO A 238 3.18 -16.83 3.29
C PRO A 238 3.77 -17.77 2.23
N PHE A 239 4.86 -17.34 1.61
CA PHE A 239 5.67 -18.15 0.70
C PHE A 239 7.12 -18.18 1.19
N VAL A 240 7.91 -19.09 0.63
CA VAL A 240 9.37 -19.10 0.76
C VAL A 240 10.05 -18.91 -0.61
N TYR A 241 11.26 -18.34 -0.63
CA TYR A 241 11.96 -18.05 -1.89
C TYR A 241 12.23 -19.30 -2.73
N GLY A 242 12.42 -20.45 -2.08
CA GLY A 242 12.60 -21.74 -2.74
C GLY A 242 11.47 -22.12 -3.69
N GLU A 243 10.25 -21.61 -3.50
CA GLU A 243 9.13 -21.85 -4.41
C GLU A 243 9.39 -21.29 -5.82
N ALA A 244 10.21 -20.23 -5.94
CA ALA A 244 10.59 -19.61 -7.21
C ALA A 244 12.02 -19.96 -7.65
N ALA A 245 12.55 -21.13 -7.25
CA ALA A 245 13.91 -21.57 -7.62
C ALA A 245 14.14 -21.71 -9.14
N GLY A 246 13.08 -21.75 -9.95
CA GLY A 246 13.17 -21.70 -11.41
C GLY A 246 13.50 -20.32 -11.98
N GLN A 247 13.26 -19.26 -11.21
CA GLN A 247 13.45 -17.86 -11.58
C GLN A 247 14.56 -17.17 -10.77
N LEU A 248 14.78 -17.63 -9.53
CA LEU A 248 15.71 -17.06 -8.57
C LEU A 248 16.72 -18.14 -8.14
N ALA A 249 18.00 -17.81 -8.10
CA ALA A 249 18.99 -18.67 -7.45
C ALA A 249 18.76 -18.64 -5.93
N VAL A 250 18.69 -19.83 -5.34
CA VAL A 250 18.46 -20.01 -3.90
C VAL A 250 19.48 -20.95 -3.29
N GLU A 251 19.73 -20.80 -1.99
CA GLU A 251 20.60 -21.67 -1.20
C GLU A 251 19.92 -22.11 0.11
N PRO A 252 20.26 -23.26 0.71
CA PRO A 252 19.59 -23.73 1.93
C PRO A 252 19.66 -22.75 3.09
N GLY A 253 18.58 -22.64 3.87
CA GLY A 253 18.50 -21.82 5.07
C GLY A 253 17.55 -20.64 4.95
N GLY A 254 17.48 -19.86 6.04
CA GLY A 254 16.54 -18.76 6.20
C GLY A 254 15.38 -19.10 7.14
N GLU A 255 14.61 -18.08 7.50
CA GLU A 255 13.40 -18.22 8.31
C GLU A 255 12.27 -17.41 7.68
N THR A 256 11.06 -17.94 7.80
CA THR A 256 9.86 -17.27 7.30
C THR A 256 9.39 -16.22 8.30
N SER A 257 9.16 -15.00 7.82
CA SER A 257 8.62 -13.92 8.63
C SER A 257 7.15 -14.18 9.01
N PRO A 258 6.64 -13.55 10.09
CA PRO A 258 5.21 -13.59 10.45
C PRO A 258 4.29 -13.20 9.28
N HIS A 259 3.04 -13.67 9.34
CA HIS A 259 2.02 -13.38 8.32
C HIS A 259 0.75 -12.76 8.90
N LEU A 260 0.00 -12.06 8.05
CA LEU A 260 -1.27 -11.46 8.42
C LEU A 260 -2.42 -12.44 8.19
N ASP A 261 -3.36 -12.45 9.13
CA ASP A 261 -4.70 -13.01 8.90
C ASP A 261 -5.52 -11.98 8.12
N ILE A 262 -5.98 -12.34 6.92
CA ILE A 262 -6.80 -11.48 6.05
C ILE A 262 -8.27 -11.91 6.01
N THR A 263 -8.74 -12.67 7.01
CA THR A 263 -10.11 -13.20 7.05
C THR A 263 -11.15 -12.10 6.89
N ARG A 264 -11.01 -10.95 7.58
CA ARG A 264 -11.94 -9.81 7.43
C ARG A 264 -12.03 -9.29 6.00
N LEU A 265 -10.88 -9.08 5.36
CA LEU A 265 -10.81 -8.64 3.96
C LEU A 265 -11.49 -9.66 3.04
N THR A 266 -11.23 -10.95 3.26
CA THR A 266 -11.77 -12.05 2.44
C THR A 266 -13.28 -12.19 2.60
N GLU A 267 -13.79 -12.21 3.83
CA GLU A 267 -15.21 -12.39 4.11
C GLU A 267 -16.07 -11.22 3.62
N GLU A 268 -15.58 -9.99 3.72
CA GLU A 268 -16.37 -8.81 3.35
C GLU A 268 -16.30 -8.44 1.87
N THR A 269 -15.22 -8.84 1.17
CA THR A 269 -15.00 -8.43 -0.23
C THR A 269 -14.87 -9.58 -1.21
N GLY A 270 -14.73 -10.81 -0.72
CA GLY A 270 -14.40 -11.99 -1.55
C GLY A 270 -12.96 -11.95 -2.10
N PHE A 271 -12.12 -11.03 -1.63
CA PHE A 271 -10.75 -10.90 -2.13
C PHE A 271 -9.95 -12.18 -1.92
N THR A 272 -9.28 -12.60 -2.99
CA THR A 272 -8.24 -13.62 -2.96
C THR A 272 -7.08 -13.16 -3.84
N PRO A 273 -5.82 -13.36 -3.42
CA PRO A 273 -4.67 -13.02 -4.25
C PRO A 273 -4.71 -13.87 -5.53
N SER A 274 -4.44 -13.22 -6.67
CA SER A 274 -4.44 -13.87 -7.97
C SER A 274 -3.09 -14.48 -8.34
N PHE A 275 -2.01 -14.03 -7.70
CA PHE A 275 -0.67 -14.51 -8.00
C PHE A 275 -0.18 -15.46 -6.90
N THR A 276 0.33 -16.63 -7.31
CA THR A 276 1.31 -17.36 -6.50
C THR A 276 2.66 -16.64 -6.53
N PHE A 277 3.56 -16.95 -5.60
CA PHE A 277 4.88 -16.30 -5.57
C PHE A 277 5.68 -16.50 -6.86
N PRO A 278 5.78 -17.72 -7.46
CA PRO A 278 6.51 -17.91 -8.72
C PRO A 278 5.89 -17.15 -9.90
N GLU A 279 4.55 -17.06 -9.97
CA GLU A 279 3.85 -16.29 -10.99
C GLU A 279 4.12 -14.79 -10.84
N ALA A 280 4.11 -14.27 -9.61
CA ALA A 280 4.45 -12.87 -9.33
C ALA A 280 5.89 -12.54 -9.75
N VAL A 281 6.85 -13.44 -9.49
CA VAL A 281 8.26 -13.25 -9.90
C VAL A 281 8.38 -13.23 -11.43
N ALA A 282 7.72 -14.15 -12.12
CA ALA A 282 7.73 -14.21 -13.57
C ALA A 282 7.07 -12.97 -14.22
N ASP A 283 5.95 -12.52 -13.67
CA ASP A 283 5.26 -11.29 -14.10
C ASP A 283 6.15 -10.05 -13.88
N TYR A 284 6.79 -9.95 -12.72
CA TYR A 284 7.69 -8.84 -12.41
C TYR A 284 8.93 -8.81 -13.32
N ILE A 285 9.57 -9.96 -13.60
CA ILE A 285 10.67 -10.05 -14.57
C ILE A 285 10.21 -9.56 -15.94
N THR A 286 9.02 -10.01 -16.39
CA THR A 286 8.44 -9.58 -17.66
C THR A 286 8.22 -8.07 -17.68
N TRP A 287 7.65 -7.50 -16.63
CA TRP A 287 7.47 -6.06 -16.49
C TRP A 287 8.79 -5.28 -16.60
N ARG A 288 9.87 -5.78 -15.97
CA ARG A 288 11.20 -5.15 -16.00
C ARG A 288 11.86 -5.16 -17.37
N THR A 289 11.50 -6.08 -18.28
CA THR A 289 12.04 -6.08 -19.65
C THR A 289 11.65 -4.83 -20.46
N THR A 290 10.52 -4.22 -20.13
CA THR A 290 10.01 -3.00 -20.78
C THR A 290 10.10 -1.75 -19.89
N ASN A 291 10.47 -1.92 -18.61
CA ASN A 291 10.60 -0.87 -17.60
C ASN A 291 11.94 -1.03 -16.88
N ALA A 292 13.02 -0.61 -17.57
CA ALA A 292 14.40 -0.85 -17.13
C ALA A 292 14.83 -0.01 -15.89
N ARG A 293 13.94 0.84 -15.36
CA ARG A 293 14.16 1.70 -14.19
C ARG A 293 12.95 1.70 -13.28
#